data_AF-A0A1Y1X9K9-F1
#
_entry.id   AF-A0A1Y1X9K9-F1
#
_cell.length_a   1.000
_cell.length_b   1.000
_cell.length_c   1.000
_cell.angle_alpha   90.00
_cell.angle_beta   90.00
_cell.angle_gamma   90.00
#
_symmetry.space_group_name_H-M   'P 1'
#
loop_
_entity.id
_entity.type
_entity.pdbx_description
1 polymer ?
#
loop_
_entity_poly.entity_id
_entity_poly.type
_entity_poly.pdbx_seq_one_letter_code
_entity_poly.pdbx_strand_id
1 'polypeptide(L)'
;IIRHGEKLNDEVTDLSPKGKARAYCLINVFGNNGTYATPEKIFAQSPSEKKQSTRPRDTVTPLADALGLEVDLSYTSGQVKKLSNDITDESENIVLISWSNDNIKEISEKIGIENPPEWDNDVFDEIWMIHDDST
;
A
#
# COMPACT_ATOMS: atom_id res chain seq x y z
N ILE A 1 -4.65 -3.78 0.84
CA ILE A 1 -3.18 -3.72 0.69
C ILE A 1 -2.82 -3.78 -0.78
N ILE A 2 -1.86 -2.98 -1.24
CA ILE A 2 -1.30 -3.00 -2.60
C ILE A 2 0.22 -3.00 -2.55
N ARG A 3 0.85 -3.57 -3.59
CA ARG A 3 2.27 -3.32 -3.87
C ARG A 3 2.45 -1.95 -4.51
N HIS A 4 3.61 -1.34 -4.33
CA HIS A 4 4.03 -0.20 -5.14
C HIS A 4 3.97 -0.52 -6.64
N GLY A 5 3.75 0.50 -7.48
CA GLY A 5 3.72 0.36 -8.94
C GLY A 5 5.07 0.02 -9.56
N GLU A 6 5.08 -0.22 -10.88
CA GLU A 6 6.23 -0.77 -11.59
C GLU A 6 7.51 0.04 -11.43
N LYS A 7 8.61 -0.65 -11.15
CA LYS A 7 9.97 -0.12 -11.11
C LYS A 7 10.62 -0.12 -12.50
N LEU A 8 11.56 0.78 -12.75
CA LEU A 8 12.41 0.69 -13.96
C LEU A 8 13.45 -0.43 -13.77
N ASN A 9 14.12 -0.41 -12.62
CA ASN A 9 15.05 -1.41 -12.11
C ASN A 9 15.26 -1.17 -10.60
N ASP A 10 16.13 -1.92 -9.95
CA ASP A 10 16.40 -1.80 -8.52
C ASP A 10 17.36 -0.65 -8.13
N GLU A 11 18.03 -0.03 -9.10
CA GLU A 11 18.95 1.09 -8.86
C GLU A 11 18.22 2.44 -8.81
N VAL A 12 17.13 2.56 -9.57
CA VAL A 12 16.24 3.71 -9.51
C VAL A 12 15.38 3.57 -8.25
N THR A 13 14.99 4.67 -7.61
CA THR A 13 14.18 4.65 -6.38
C THR A 13 12.73 5.03 -6.59
N ASP A 14 12.39 5.70 -7.70
CA ASP A 14 11.03 6.13 -8.04
C ASP A 14 10.34 5.15 -9.02
N LEU A 15 9.08 5.47 -9.31
CA LEU A 15 8.26 4.70 -10.24
C LEU A 15 8.74 4.85 -11.69
N SER A 16 8.70 3.75 -12.44
CA SER A 16 8.80 3.80 -13.91
C SER A 16 7.64 4.62 -14.50
N PRO A 17 7.71 5.03 -15.78
CA PRO A 17 6.57 5.66 -16.45
C PRO A 17 5.27 4.84 -16.39
N LYS A 18 5.38 3.50 -16.50
CA LYS A 18 4.23 2.59 -16.34
C LYS A 18 3.68 2.62 -14.91
N GLY A 19 4.56 2.61 -13.90
CA GLY A 19 4.18 2.71 -12.49
C GLY A 19 3.51 4.05 -12.15
N LYS A 20 4.00 5.16 -12.73
CA LYS A 20 3.37 6.48 -12.60
C LYS A 20 1.97 6.49 -13.21
N ALA A 21 1.80 5.95 -14.41
CA ALA A 21 0.48 5.82 -15.03
C ALA A 21 -0.48 4.99 -14.16
N ARG A 22 0.00 3.88 -13.58
CA ARG A 22 -0.77 3.07 -12.63
C ARG A 22 -1.19 3.84 -11.38
N ALA A 23 -0.28 4.62 -10.80
CA ALA A 23 -0.57 5.45 -9.62
C ALA A 23 -1.74 6.41 -9.89
N TYR A 24 -1.76 7.05 -11.07
CA TYR A 24 -2.89 7.89 -11.49
C TYR A 24 -4.19 7.09 -11.72
N CYS A 25 -4.09 5.87 -12.25
CA CYS A 25 -5.27 5.02 -12.40
C CYS A 25 -5.95 4.69 -11.08
N LEU A 26 -5.25 4.72 -9.94
CA LEU A 26 -5.84 4.44 -8.63
C LEU A 26 -7.00 5.41 -8.29
N ILE A 27 -6.97 6.63 -8.81
CA ILE A 27 -8.03 7.64 -8.66
C ILE A 27 -9.38 7.14 -9.22
N ASN A 28 -9.33 6.30 -10.26
CA ASN A 28 -10.53 5.73 -10.88
C ASN A 28 -10.88 4.33 -10.34
N VAL A 29 -9.98 3.70 -9.59
CA VAL A 29 -10.13 2.35 -9.05
C VAL A 29 -10.74 2.41 -7.64
N PHE A 30 -10.34 3.40 -6.85
CA PHE A 30 -10.86 3.68 -5.52
C PHE A 30 -11.83 4.87 -5.55
N GLY A 31 -12.83 4.87 -4.69
CA GLY A 31 -13.76 6.00 -4.55
C GLY A 31 -15.17 5.71 -5.06
N ASN A 32 -16.06 6.70 -5.00
CA ASN A 32 -17.48 6.57 -5.37
C ASN A 32 -17.75 6.05 -6.79
N ASN A 33 -16.80 6.21 -7.71
CA ASN A 33 -16.91 5.76 -9.11
C ASN A 33 -16.03 4.55 -9.42
N GLY A 34 -15.29 4.04 -8.42
CA GLY A 34 -14.37 2.92 -8.55
C GLY A 34 -14.98 1.60 -8.10
N THR A 35 -14.25 0.51 -8.37
CA THR A 35 -14.62 -0.84 -7.90
C THR A 35 -14.37 -1.01 -6.39
N TYR A 36 -13.40 -0.27 -5.85
CA TYR A 36 -12.95 -0.39 -4.46
C TYR A 36 -13.43 0.79 -3.63
N ALA A 37 -13.70 0.54 -2.35
CA ALA A 37 -14.18 1.54 -1.41
C ALA A 37 -13.17 2.70 -1.24
N THR A 38 -13.67 3.90 -0.94
CA THR A 38 -12.83 5.09 -0.70
C THR A 38 -11.97 4.89 0.55
N PRO A 39 -10.63 4.95 0.46
CA PRO A 39 -9.79 4.97 1.64
C PRO A 39 -10.02 6.24 2.46
N GLU A 40 -9.97 6.10 3.78
CA GLU A 40 -10.04 7.20 4.76
C GLU A 40 -8.67 7.48 5.37
N LYS A 41 -7.78 6.47 5.37
CA LYS A 41 -6.39 6.56 5.80
C LYS A 41 -5.49 5.86 4.79
N ILE A 42 -4.32 6.45 4.52
CA ILE A 42 -3.33 5.89 3.60
C ILE A 42 -1.99 5.78 4.31
N PHE A 43 -1.47 4.55 4.40
CA PHE A 43 -0.09 4.28 4.82
C PHE A 43 0.76 3.87 3.62
N ALA A 44 2.01 4.33 3.59
CA ALA A 44 2.99 3.81 2.66
C ALA A 44 4.34 3.57 3.33
N GLN A 45 5.12 2.65 2.77
CA GLN A 45 6.46 2.40 3.26
C GLN A 45 7.33 3.65 3.14
N SER A 46 7.84 4.10 4.28
CA SER A 46 8.81 5.16 4.37
C SER A 46 10.18 4.70 3.84
N PRO A 47 10.82 5.49 2.97
CA PRO A 47 12.22 5.29 2.64
C PRO A 47 13.09 5.30 3.91
N SER A 48 14.14 4.49 3.92
CA SER A 48 15.11 4.41 5.01
C SER A 48 16.52 4.28 4.45
N GLU A 49 17.53 4.45 5.29
CA GLU A 49 18.94 4.27 4.92
C GLU A 49 19.20 2.95 4.16
N LYS A 50 18.55 1.87 4.58
CA LYS A 50 18.69 0.52 4.00
C LYS A 50 17.81 0.28 2.76
N LYS A 51 16.69 1.00 2.64
CA LYS A 51 15.74 0.87 1.53
C LYS A 51 15.25 2.26 1.10
N GLN A 52 15.89 2.82 0.09
CA GLN A 52 15.65 4.19 -0.38
C GLN A 52 14.46 4.36 -1.34
N SER A 53 13.76 3.26 -1.67
CA SER A 53 12.66 3.27 -2.64
C SER A 53 11.52 4.18 -2.17
N THR A 54 11.15 5.17 -2.99
CA THR A 54 10.00 6.05 -2.76
C THR A 54 8.71 5.52 -3.39
N ARG A 55 8.82 4.46 -4.19
CA ARG A 55 7.70 3.89 -4.97
C ARG A 55 6.44 3.65 -4.16
N PRO A 56 6.48 3.10 -2.92
CA PRO A 56 5.27 2.88 -2.15
C PRO A 56 4.49 4.18 -1.93
N ARG A 57 5.18 5.25 -1.51
CA ARG A 57 4.60 6.60 -1.41
C ARG A 57 4.06 7.07 -2.77
N ASP A 58 4.93 7.08 -3.78
CA ASP A 58 4.62 7.67 -5.09
C ASP A 58 3.44 6.96 -5.78
N THR A 59 3.18 5.70 -5.43
CA THR A 59 2.06 4.91 -5.96
C THR A 59 0.72 5.42 -5.49
N VAL A 60 0.63 5.89 -4.25
CA VAL A 60 -0.63 6.33 -3.62
C VAL A 60 -0.78 7.84 -3.56
N THR A 61 0.29 8.62 -3.76
CA THR A 61 0.24 10.09 -3.73
C THR A 61 -0.86 10.68 -4.63
N PRO A 62 -1.03 10.28 -5.91
CA PRO A 62 -2.08 10.86 -6.74
C PRO A 62 -3.49 10.62 -6.21
N LEU A 63 -3.73 9.44 -5.61
CA LEU A 63 -5.02 9.13 -4.98
C LEU A 63 -5.22 9.94 -3.69
N ALA A 64 -4.19 10.03 -2.85
CA ALA A 64 -4.22 10.82 -1.61
C ALA A 64 -4.56 12.28 -1.91
N ASP A 65 -3.87 12.89 -2.89
CA ASP A 65 -4.12 14.26 -3.33
C ASP A 65 -5.56 14.45 -3.83
N ALA A 66 -6.08 13.50 -4.61
CA ALA A 66 -7.45 13.55 -5.13
C ALA A 66 -8.52 13.43 -4.04
N LEU A 67 -8.22 12.73 -2.95
CA LEU A 67 -9.11 12.55 -1.80
C LEU A 67 -8.91 13.63 -0.71
N GLY A 68 -7.88 14.48 -0.84
CA GLY A 68 -7.52 15.45 0.20
C GLY A 68 -6.94 14.81 1.46
N LEU A 69 -6.29 13.65 1.32
CA LEU A 69 -5.65 12.90 2.40
C LEU A 69 -4.13 13.08 2.36
N GLU A 70 -3.49 12.91 3.52
CA GLU A 70 -2.03 12.78 3.60
C GLU A 70 -1.60 11.32 3.51
N VAL A 71 -0.44 11.06 2.92
CA VAL A 71 0.20 9.74 2.94
C VAL A 71 1.04 9.61 4.21
N ASP A 72 0.66 8.72 5.09
CA ASP A 72 1.39 8.43 6.33
C ASP A 72 2.62 7.58 6.04
N LEU A 73 3.81 8.14 6.33
CA LEU A 73 5.13 7.53 6.12
C LEU A 73 5.83 7.25 7.45
N SER A 74 5.08 6.98 8.52
CA SER A 74 5.65 6.74 9.86
C SER A 74 6.44 5.43 9.96
N TYR A 75 6.26 4.51 9.01
CA TYR A 75 6.75 3.13 9.08
C TYR A 75 7.69 2.76 7.93
N THR A 76 8.88 2.29 8.30
CA THR A 76 9.85 1.66 7.38
C THR A 76 9.58 0.15 7.23
N SER A 77 10.25 -0.51 6.28
CA SER A 77 10.13 -1.95 6.04
C SER A 77 10.35 -2.84 7.28
N GLY A 78 11.14 -2.37 8.25
CA GLY A 78 11.44 -3.12 9.48
C GLY A 78 10.44 -2.90 10.62
N GLN A 79 9.36 -2.14 10.38
CA GLN A 79 8.42 -1.73 11.43
C GLN A 79 7.00 -2.26 11.19
N VAL A 80 6.86 -3.36 10.45
CA VAL A 80 5.58 -4.02 10.14
C VAL A 80 4.74 -4.25 11.40
N LYS A 81 5.34 -4.71 12.51
CA LYS A 81 4.62 -4.89 13.78
C LYS A 81 3.96 -3.59 14.29
N LYS A 82 4.64 -2.44 14.16
CA LYS A 82 4.07 -1.16 14.61
C LYS A 82 2.95 -0.71 13.68
N LEU A 83 3.18 -0.80 12.37
CA LEU A 83 2.16 -0.54 11.35
C LEU A 83 0.89 -1.37 11.58
N SER A 84 1.03 -2.68 11.81
CA SER A 84 -0.12 -3.56 12.01
C SER A 84 -0.91 -3.24 13.27
N ASN A 85 -0.26 -2.87 14.37
CA ASN A 85 -0.96 -2.42 15.56
C ASN A 85 -1.81 -1.17 15.28
N ASP A 86 -1.22 -0.17 14.61
CA ASP A 86 -1.95 1.05 14.24
C ASP A 86 -3.13 0.72 13.30
N ILE A 87 -2.96 -0.17 12.33
CA ILE A 87 -4.07 -0.59 11.45
C ILE A 87 -5.20 -1.23 12.25
N THR A 88 -4.87 -2.09 13.23
CA THR A 88 -5.89 -2.72 14.09
C THR A 88 -6.61 -1.70 14.98
N ASP A 89 -5.92 -0.63 15.40
CA ASP A 89 -6.52 0.46 16.16
C ASP A 89 -7.42 1.36 15.28
N GLU A 90 -7.25 1.34 13.95
CA GLU A 90 -8.06 2.06 12.94
C GLU A 90 -9.32 1.28 12.52
N SER A 91 -9.93 0.50 13.43
CA SER A 91 -11.00 -0.47 13.13
C SER A 91 -12.27 0.11 12.48
N GLU A 92 -12.50 1.42 12.59
CA GLU A 92 -13.64 2.11 11.97
C GLU A 92 -13.31 2.70 10.58
N ASN A 93 -12.04 2.71 10.17
CA ASN A 93 -11.58 3.37 8.93
C ASN A 93 -11.23 2.37 7.83
N ILE A 94 -11.53 2.72 6.58
CA ILE A 94 -11.02 2.00 5.41
C ILE A 94 -9.56 2.42 5.17
N VAL A 95 -8.62 1.51 5.43
CA VAL A 95 -7.19 1.78 5.31
C VAL A 95 -6.60 1.23 4.01
N LEU A 96 -5.95 2.10 3.22
CA LEU A 96 -5.11 1.69 2.09
C LEU A 96 -3.63 1.64 2.52
N ILE A 97 -2.98 0.52 2.23
CA ILE A 97 -1.56 0.30 2.55
C ILE A 97 -0.81 0.04 1.25
N SER A 98 0.23 0.82 0.95
CA SER A 98 1.15 0.58 -0.16
C SER A 98 2.54 0.18 0.34
N TRP A 99 3.05 -0.97 -0.11
CA TRP A 99 4.30 -1.52 0.39
C TRP A 99 5.15 -2.16 -0.71
N SER A 100 6.38 -2.58 -0.37
CA SER A 100 7.12 -3.53 -1.21
C SER A 100 6.57 -4.95 -1.00
N ASN A 101 6.63 -5.77 -2.04
CA ASN A 101 6.10 -7.13 -2.05
C ASN A 101 6.65 -8.01 -0.91
N ASP A 102 7.89 -7.80 -0.50
CA ASP A 102 8.60 -8.63 0.47
C ASP A 102 8.04 -8.59 1.91
N ASN A 103 7.20 -7.60 2.26
CA ASN A 103 6.52 -7.60 3.56
C ASN A 103 4.98 -7.65 3.46
N ILE A 104 4.38 -7.71 2.27
CA ILE A 104 2.91 -7.74 2.16
C ILE A 104 2.32 -8.95 2.89
N LYS A 105 2.98 -10.11 2.76
CA LYS A 105 2.60 -11.32 3.49
C LYS A 105 2.65 -11.10 5.01
N GLU A 106 3.77 -10.60 5.52
CA GLU A 106 3.96 -10.34 6.95
C GLU A 106 2.93 -9.34 7.50
N ILE A 107 2.65 -8.26 6.74
CA ILE A 107 1.61 -7.28 7.10
C ILE A 107 0.25 -7.99 7.23
N SER A 108 -0.10 -8.81 6.24
CA SER A 108 -1.39 -9.53 6.19
C SER A 108 -1.54 -10.51 7.34
N GLU A 109 -0.49 -11.27 7.67
CA GLU A 109 -0.45 -12.17 8.83
C GLU A 109 -0.66 -11.40 10.14
N LYS A 110 -0.01 -10.24 10.29
CA LYS A 110 -0.06 -9.45 11.52
C LYS A 110 -1.39 -8.76 11.76
N ILE A 111 -2.18 -8.53 10.72
CA ILE A 111 -3.55 -7.98 10.84
C ILE A 111 -4.62 -9.08 10.86
N GLY A 112 -4.23 -10.35 11.02
CA GLY A 112 -5.16 -11.44 11.35
C GLY A 112 -5.44 -12.44 10.23
N ILE A 113 -4.81 -12.32 9.05
CA ILE A 113 -4.99 -13.31 7.98
C ILE A 113 -4.14 -14.55 8.26
N GLU A 114 -4.76 -15.71 8.42
CA GLU A 114 -4.05 -16.98 8.55
C GLU A 114 -3.49 -17.43 7.19
N ASN A 115 -2.18 -17.66 7.11
CA ASN A 115 -1.47 -18.18 5.93
C ASN A 115 -1.83 -17.46 4.61
N PRO A 116 -1.66 -16.13 4.51
CA PRO A 116 -1.88 -15.41 3.26
C PRO A 116 -0.97 -15.95 2.16
N PRO A 117 -1.40 -15.94 0.89
CA PRO A 117 -0.58 -16.38 -0.23
C PRO A 117 0.71 -15.54 -0.33
N GLU A 118 1.70 -16.04 -1.05
CA GLU A 118 2.84 -15.20 -1.42
C GLU A 118 2.41 -14.19 -2.48
N TRP A 119 2.96 -12.98 -2.42
CA TRP A 119 2.75 -11.99 -3.48
C TRP A 119 3.64 -12.32 -4.68
N ASP A 120 3.06 -12.43 -5.88
CA ASP A 120 3.84 -12.67 -7.09
C ASP A 120 4.75 -11.47 -7.42
N ASN A 121 6.05 -11.72 -7.50
CA ASN A 121 7.08 -10.71 -7.73
C ASN A 121 6.94 -9.96 -9.06
N ASP A 122 6.20 -10.50 -10.03
CA ASP A 122 5.96 -9.88 -11.33
C ASP A 122 4.61 -9.14 -11.42
N VAL A 123 3.79 -9.22 -10.36
CA VAL A 123 2.46 -8.60 -10.29
C VAL A 123 2.51 -7.27 -9.53
N PHE A 124 1.98 -6.23 -10.17
CA PHE A 124 1.99 -4.83 -9.68
C PHE A 124 0.59 -4.21 -9.61
N ASP A 125 -0.44 -4.94 -10.03
CA ASP A 125 -1.81 -4.48 -10.19
C ASP A 125 -2.84 -5.24 -9.36
N GLU A 126 -2.36 -6.18 -8.54
CA GLU A 126 -3.18 -6.88 -7.57
C GLU A 126 -3.52 -5.96 -6.38
N ILE A 127 -4.73 -6.14 -5.85
CA ILE A 127 -5.25 -5.43 -4.70
C ILE A 127 -5.84 -6.47 -3.75
N TRP A 128 -5.24 -6.60 -2.57
CA TRP A 128 -5.79 -7.46 -1.52
C TRP A 128 -6.78 -6.65 -0.69
N MET A 129 -8.05 -7.08 -0.73
CA MET A 129 -9.08 -6.61 0.20
C MET A 129 -9.12 -7.57 1.38
N ILE A 130 -8.97 -7.03 2.57
CA ILE A 130 -9.01 -7.78 3.81
C ILE A 130 -10.15 -7.19 4.63
N HIS A 131 -11.05 -8.08 5.06
CA HIS A 131 -12.19 -7.73 5.88
C HIS A 131 -12.05 -8.51 7.19
N ASP A 132 -12.41 -7.85 8.29
CA ASP A 132 -12.61 -8.55 9.54
C ASP A 132 -13.99 -9.23 9.49
N ASP A 133 -14.00 -10.57 9.53
CA ASP A 133 -15.24 -11.36 9.54
C ASP A 133 -15.91 -11.37 10.94
N SER A 134 -15.37 -10.62 11.90
CA SER A 134 -15.86 -10.56 13.29
C SER A 134 -17.15 -9.75 13.50
N THR A 135 -17.81 -9.28 12.42
CA THR A 135 -19.11 -8.58 12.46
C THR A 135 -20.11 -9.12 11.45
#